data_AF-A0A2N9HW48-F1
#
_entry.id   AF-A0A2N9HW48-F1
#
_cell.length_a   1.000
_cell.length_b   1.000
_cell.length_c   1.000
_cell.angle_alpha   90.00
_cell.angle_beta   90.00
_cell.angle_gamma   90.00
#
_symmetry.space_group_name_H-M   'P 1'
#
loop_
_entity.id
_entity.type
_entity.pdbx_description
1 polymer ?
#
loop_
_entity_poly.entity_id
_entity_poly.type
_entity_poly.pdbx_seq_one_letter_code
_entity_poly.pdbx_strand_id
1 'polypeptide(L)'
;MASSVVFKLACLVFVCMVVSAPKAEAEIQCGQVVRYLTPCISYVANGGTVPAACCSGIKSLYSLAQTTPDRQSVCNCLKQAVSGVPYTAFNLGLAAGLPNKCGVNIPFKISPSTDCSNVK
;
A
#
# COMPACT_ATOMS: atom_id res chain seq x y z
N MET A 1 62.85 25.21 1.80
CA MET A 1 62.34 23.92 2.31
C MET A 1 60.85 23.90 2.04
N ALA A 2 60.50 23.51 0.82
CA ALA A 2 59.14 23.58 0.31
C ALA A 2 58.42 22.25 0.57
N SER A 3 57.17 22.35 0.98
CA SER A 3 56.12 21.34 0.79
C SER A 3 56.21 20.04 1.61
N SER A 4 56.20 20.16 2.95
CA SER A 4 55.75 19.05 3.83
C SER A 4 54.22 19.05 4.08
N VAL A 5 53.48 19.99 3.48
CA VAL A 5 52.03 20.15 3.70
C VAL A 5 51.17 19.25 2.80
N VAL A 6 51.77 18.59 1.80
CA VAL A 6 51.04 17.79 0.81
C VAL A 6 50.69 16.38 1.34
N PHE A 7 51.38 15.89 2.38
CA PHE A 7 51.21 14.51 2.86
C PHE A 7 50.17 14.33 3.97
N LYS A 8 49.50 15.40 4.43
CA LYS A 8 48.46 15.33 5.48
C LYS A 8 47.03 15.51 4.98
N LEU A 9 46.82 15.54 3.67
CA LEU A 9 45.49 15.71 3.04
C LEU A 9 45.04 14.48 2.22
N ALA A 10 45.75 13.35 2.32
CA ALA A 10 45.51 12.18 1.47
C ALA A 10 44.65 11.05 2.10
N CYS A 11 44.22 11.16 3.36
CA CYS A 11 43.60 10.02 4.08
C CYS A 11 42.16 10.25 4.60
N LEU A 12 41.41 11.25 4.11
CA LEU A 12 40.05 11.51 4.60
C LEU A 12 38.96 11.45 3.52
N VAL A 13 39.16 10.65 2.46
CA VAL A 13 38.16 10.47 1.39
C VAL A 13 37.50 9.08 1.37
N PHE A 14 37.66 8.28 2.43
CA PHE A 14 36.97 6.99 2.59
C PHE A 14 36.07 7.01 3.83
N VAL A 15 35.11 7.94 3.86
CA VAL A 15 33.99 7.86 4.81
C VAL A 15 32.74 7.48 4.03
N CYS A 16 32.53 6.17 3.97
CA CYS A 16 31.25 5.48 3.89
C CYS A 16 30.15 6.20 3.09
N MET A 17 30.19 6.09 1.76
CA MET A 17 28.94 6.01 1.00
C MET A 17 28.28 4.69 1.37
N VAL A 18 27.59 4.66 2.51
CA VAL A 18 26.50 3.72 2.70
C VAL A 18 25.42 4.22 1.75
N VAL A 19 25.54 3.83 0.48
CA VAL A 19 24.40 3.81 -0.42
C VAL A 19 23.45 2.84 0.24
N SER A 20 22.54 3.36 1.06
CA SER A 20 21.24 2.77 1.22
C SER A 20 20.69 2.71 -0.19
N ALA A 21 20.99 1.62 -0.90
CA ALA A 21 20.27 1.26 -2.09
C ALA A 21 18.80 1.43 -1.70
N PRO A 22 17.99 2.16 -2.48
CA PRO A 22 16.56 2.10 -2.26
C PRO A 22 16.26 0.61 -2.28
N LYS A 23 15.83 0.10 -1.13
CA LYS A 23 15.32 -1.25 -1.03
C LYS A 23 14.27 -1.25 -2.13
N ALA A 24 14.53 -1.94 -3.23
CA ALA A 24 13.52 -2.18 -4.24
C ALA A 24 12.56 -3.19 -3.61
N GLU A 25 11.89 -2.76 -2.53
CA GLU A 25 10.67 -3.38 -2.07
C GLU A 25 9.75 -3.15 -3.26
N ALA A 26 9.37 -4.23 -3.93
CA ALA A 26 8.42 -4.17 -5.02
C ALA A 26 7.09 -3.70 -4.43
N GLU A 27 6.97 -2.38 -4.25
CA GLU A 27 5.85 -1.76 -3.58
C GLU A 27 4.60 -2.06 -4.39
N ILE A 28 3.59 -2.64 -3.73
CA ILE A 28 2.32 -2.92 -4.39
C ILE A 28 1.74 -1.61 -4.92
N GLN A 29 1.68 -1.51 -6.25
CA GLN A 29 1.23 -0.29 -6.91
C GLN A 29 -0.30 -0.16 -6.83
N CYS A 30 -0.81 1.07 -6.72
CA CYS A 30 -2.26 1.31 -6.69
C CYS A 30 -2.98 0.80 -7.94
N GLY A 31 -2.33 0.83 -9.11
CA GLY A 31 -2.89 0.23 -10.32
C GLY A 31 -3.14 -1.28 -10.17
N GLN A 32 -2.27 -2.00 -9.46
CA GLN A 32 -2.49 -3.41 -9.16
C GLN A 32 -3.63 -3.61 -8.16
N VAL A 33 -3.69 -2.80 -7.10
CA VAL A 33 -4.78 -2.81 -6.10
C VAL A 33 -6.14 -2.66 -6.81
N VAL A 34 -6.28 -1.64 -7.65
CA VAL A 34 -7.53 -1.38 -8.40
C VAL A 34 -7.89 -2.54 -9.32
N ARG A 35 -6.91 -3.17 -9.99
CA ARG A 35 -7.15 -4.33 -10.87
C ARG A 35 -7.70 -5.53 -10.10
N TYR A 36 -7.15 -5.84 -8.92
CA TYR A 36 -7.68 -6.91 -8.06
C TYR A 36 -9.11 -6.63 -7.59
N LEU A 37 -9.46 -5.37 -7.39
CA LEU A 37 -10.75 -4.95 -6.83
C LEU A 37 -11.80 -4.56 -7.88
N THR A 38 -11.43 -4.51 -9.16
CA THR A 38 -12.35 -4.18 -10.26
C THR A 38 -13.63 -5.04 -10.24
N PRO A 39 -13.57 -6.36 -9.98
CA PRO A 39 -14.77 -7.18 -9.88
C PRO A 39 -15.71 -6.82 -8.71
N CYS A 40 -15.26 -6.01 -7.74
CA CYS A 40 -16.04 -5.60 -6.58
C CYS A 40 -16.90 -4.35 -6.83
N ILE A 41 -16.66 -3.62 -7.93
CA ILE A 41 -17.25 -2.30 -8.17
C ILE A 41 -18.78 -2.36 -8.16
N SER A 42 -19.38 -3.35 -8.83
CA SER A 42 -20.83 -3.49 -8.89
C SER A 42 -21.47 -3.68 -7.52
N TYR A 43 -20.82 -4.47 -6.65
CA TYR A 43 -21.23 -4.67 -5.28
C TYR A 43 -21.08 -3.40 -4.45
N VAL A 44 -19.94 -2.70 -4.52
CA VAL A 44 -19.73 -1.46 -3.75
C VAL A 44 -20.73 -0.37 -4.17
N ALA A 45 -21.07 -0.32 -5.46
CA ALA A 45 -22.03 0.65 -5.99
C ALA A 45 -23.47 0.34 -5.58
N ASN A 46 -23.90 -0.93 -5.63
CA ASN A 46 -25.32 -1.29 -5.58
C ASN A 46 -25.71 -2.27 -4.45
N GLY A 47 -24.75 -2.87 -3.76
CA GLY A 47 -24.97 -3.97 -2.83
C GLY A 47 -25.27 -5.31 -3.54
N GLY A 48 -26.09 -6.15 -2.91
CA GLY A 48 -26.50 -7.46 -3.45
C GLY A 48 -25.55 -8.60 -3.08
N THR A 49 -25.37 -9.55 -4.00
CA THR A 49 -24.46 -10.69 -3.81
C THR A 49 -23.03 -10.30 -4.17
N VAL A 50 -22.06 -10.62 -3.32
CA VAL A 50 -20.64 -10.36 -3.60
C VAL A 50 -20.18 -11.29 -4.74
N PRO A 51 -19.63 -10.78 -5.85
CA PRO A 51 -19.12 -11.62 -6.94
C PRO A 51 -17.99 -12.53 -6.44
N ALA A 52 -17.97 -13.80 -6.86
CA ALA A 52 -16.90 -14.72 -6.47
C ALA A 52 -15.50 -14.19 -6.88
N ALA A 53 -15.40 -13.57 -8.06
CA ALA A 53 -14.19 -12.92 -8.54
C ALA A 53 -13.74 -11.75 -7.66
N CYS A 54 -14.66 -11.03 -7.01
CA CYS A 54 -14.32 -9.97 -6.06
C CYS A 54 -13.61 -10.57 -4.84
N CYS A 55 -14.16 -11.63 -4.24
CA CYS A 55 -13.51 -12.28 -3.11
C CYS A 55 -12.19 -12.94 -3.50
N SER A 56 -12.08 -13.51 -4.71
CA SER A 56 -10.79 -14.01 -5.21
C SER A 56 -9.76 -12.88 -5.31
N GLY A 57 -10.16 -11.73 -5.86
CA GLY A 57 -9.29 -10.56 -6.00
C GLY A 57 -8.82 -10.01 -4.65
N ILE A 58 -9.74 -9.89 -3.68
CA ILE A 58 -9.41 -9.49 -2.30
C ILE A 58 -8.39 -10.48 -1.69
N LYS A 59 -8.66 -11.79 -1.77
CA LYS A 59 -7.74 -12.81 -1.23
C LYS A 59 -6.37 -12.75 -1.89
N SER A 60 -6.30 -12.62 -3.21
CA SER A 60 -5.04 -12.49 -3.95
C SER A 60 -4.28 -11.22 -3.55
N LEU A 61 -4.95 -10.07 -3.48
CA LEU A 61 -4.32 -8.82 -3.07
C LEU A 61 -3.70 -8.93 -1.67
N TYR A 62 -4.45 -9.45 -0.70
CA TYR A 62 -3.94 -9.58 0.67
C TYR A 62 -2.93 -10.73 0.84
N SER A 63 -2.91 -11.72 -0.05
CA SER A 63 -1.82 -12.70 -0.11
C SER A 63 -0.49 -12.09 -0.55
N LEU A 64 -0.51 -10.98 -1.31
CA LEU A 64 0.69 -10.23 -1.70
C LEU A 64 1.15 -9.27 -0.59
N ALA A 65 0.20 -8.72 0.19
CA ALA A 65 0.50 -7.73 1.24
C ALA A 65 1.01 -8.37 2.55
N GLN A 66 2.13 -9.09 2.46
CA GLN A 66 2.70 -9.84 3.59
C GLN A 66 3.57 -8.98 4.50
N THR A 67 4.17 -7.91 3.96
CA THR A 67 5.02 -7.01 4.73
C THR A 67 4.26 -5.77 5.20
N THR A 68 4.79 -5.11 6.23
CA THR A 68 4.23 -3.83 6.71
C THR A 68 4.22 -2.76 5.60
N PRO A 69 5.31 -2.53 4.85
CA PRO A 69 5.30 -1.62 3.70
C PRO A 69 4.17 -1.93 2.70
N ASP A 70 4.01 -3.19 2.32
CA ASP A 70 2.95 -3.58 1.37
C ASP A 70 1.55 -3.28 1.91
N ARG A 71 1.30 -3.57 3.19
CA ARG A 71 0.01 -3.27 3.84
C ARG A 71 -0.26 -1.78 3.91
N GLN A 72 0.77 -0.97 4.15
CA GLN A 72 0.68 0.48 4.13
C GLN A 72 0.38 1.00 2.73
N SER A 73 1.04 0.48 1.69
CA SER A 73 0.77 0.84 0.29
C SER A 73 -0.64 0.46 -0.13
N VAL A 74 -1.11 -0.75 0.19
CA VAL A 74 -2.50 -1.18 -0.06
C VAL A 74 -3.50 -0.27 0.68
N CYS A 75 -3.24 0.06 1.95
CA CYS A 75 -4.08 0.99 2.71
C CYS A 75 -4.16 2.37 2.03
N ASN A 76 -3.02 2.94 1.64
CA ASN A 76 -2.96 4.24 0.98
C ASN A 76 -3.70 4.24 -0.36
N CYS A 77 -3.55 3.17 -1.15
CA CYS A 77 -4.27 3.02 -2.41
C CYS A 77 -5.79 2.93 -2.21
N LEU A 78 -6.25 2.16 -1.22
CA LEU A 78 -7.67 2.06 -0.89
C LEU A 78 -8.24 3.40 -0.42
N LYS A 79 -7.50 4.13 0.42
CA LYS A 79 -7.85 5.48 0.87
C LYS A 79 -7.98 6.45 -0.30
N GLN A 80 -7.05 6.43 -1.25
CA GLN A 80 -7.09 7.25 -2.46
C GLN A 80 -8.26 6.87 -3.37
N ALA A 81 -8.49 5.57 -3.58
CA ALA A 81 -9.58 5.08 -4.42
C ALA A 81 -10.96 5.53 -3.91
N VAL A 82 -11.18 5.46 -2.59
CA VAL A 82 -12.43 5.95 -1.98
C VAL A 82 -12.52 7.47 -2.03
N SER A 83 -11.42 8.19 -1.77
CA SER A 83 -11.40 9.66 -1.82
C SER A 83 -11.54 10.23 -3.22
N GLY A 84 -11.21 9.46 -4.26
CA GLY A 84 -11.20 9.88 -5.66
C GLY A 84 -12.55 9.79 -6.38
N VAL A 85 -13.60 9.30 -5.72
CA VAL A 85 -14.94 9.14 -6.31
C VAL A 85 -16.02 9.68 -5.39
N PRO A 86 -17.15 10.20 -5.91
CA PRO A 86 -18.33 10.47 -5.10
C PRO A 86 -18.86 9.16 -4.49
N TYR A 87 -19.11 9.15 -3.18
CA TYR A 87 -19.69 8.01 -2.47
C TYR A 87 -20.72 8.46 -1.45
N THR A 88 -21.62 7.55 -1.09
CA THR A 88 -22.50 7.69 0.08
C THR A 88 -21.98 6.87 1.26
N ALA A 89 -22.53 7.10 2.45
CA ALA A 89 -22.27 6.26 3.62
C ALA A 89 -22.60 4.77 3.35
N PHE A 90 -23.59 4.50 2.50
CA PHE A 90 -23.94 3.15 2.09
C PHE A 90 -22.81 2.49 1.29
N ASN A 91 -22.29 3.17 0.26
CA ASN A 91 -21.18 2.65 -0.55
C ASN A 91 -19.93 2.39 0.30
N LEU A 92 -19.61 3.32 1.21
CA LEU A 92 -18.46 3.18 2.11
C LEU A 92 -18.63 1.99 3.07
N GLY A 93 -19.83 1.78 3.60
CA GLY A 93 -20.15 0.64 4.45
C GLY A 93 -19.97 -0.71 3.72
N LEU A 94 -20.39 -0.78 2.46
CA LEU A 94 -20.19 -1.97 1.61
C LEU A 94 -18.70 -2.23 1.36
N ALA A 95 -17.94 -1.20 0.99
CA ALA A 95 -16.50 -1.31 0.77
C ALA A 95 -15.76 -1.76 2.04
N ALA A 96 -16.06 -1.15 3.19
CA ALA A 96 -15.43 -1.50 4.47
C ALA A 96 -15.78 -2.91 4.97
N GLY A 97 -16.95 -3.44 4.60
CA GLY A 97 -17.41 -4.78 4.97
C GLY A 97 -16.90 -5.90 4.06
N LEU A 98 -16.44 -5.59 2.84
CA LEU A 98 -16.05 -6.56 1.83
C LEU A 98 -14.97 -7.55 2.29
N PRO A 99 -13.84 -7.12 2.92
CA PRO A 99 -12.80 -8.05 3.35
C PRO A 99 -13.36 -9.16 4.25
N ASN A 100 -14.13 -8.79 5.27
CA ASN A 100 -14.74 -9.76 6.20
C ASN A 100 -15.75 -10.68 5.50
N LYS A 101 -16.58 -10.15 4.59
CA LYS A 101 -17.50 -10.96 3.78
C LYS A 101 -16.78 -11.99 2.91
N CYS A 102 -15.55 -11.69 2.51
CA CYS A 102 -14.70 -12.58 1.75
C CYS A 102 -13.78 -13.48 2.61
N GLY A 103 -13.93 -13.44 3.94
CA GLY A 103 -13.12 -14.23 4.87
C GLY A 103 -11.69 -13.73 5.02
N VAL A 104 -11.44 -12.44 4.77
CA VAL A 104 -10.12 -11.81 4.90
C VAL A 104 -10.19 -10.77 6.02
N ASN A 105 -9.37 -10.96 7.05
CA ASN A 105 -9.21 -9.99 8.12
C ASN A 105 -8.05 -9.04 7.80
N ILE A 106 -8.29 -7.74 7.90
CA ILE A 106 -7.31 -6.71 7.57
C ILE A 106 -7.07 -5.82 8.80
N PRO A 107 -5.82 -5.36 9.05
CA PRO A 107 -5.48 -4.63 10.27
C PRO A 107 -5.86 -3.13 10.23
N PHE A 108 -6.77 -2.73 9.35
CA PHE A 108 -7.22 -1.35 9.21
C PHE A 108 -8.67 -1.28 8.67
N LYS A 109 -9.29 -0.11 8.79
CA LYS A 109 -10.60 0.17 8.19
C LYS A 109 -10.40 0.82 6.82
N ILE A 110 -11.27 0.52 5.88
CA ILE A 110 -11.32 1.22 4.60
C ILE A 110 -12.15 2.49 4.81
N SER A 111 -11.47 3.63 4.88
CA SER A 111 -12.08 4.95 5.11
C SER A 111 -11.17 6.04 4.51
N PRO A 112 -11.74 7.16 4.03
CA PRO A 112 -10.98 8.35 3.70
C PRO A 112 -10.14 8.88 4.87
N SER A 113 -10.58 8.66 6.11
CA SER A 113 -9.91 9.12 7.33
C SER A 113 -8.90 8.12 7.90
N THR A 114 -8.70 6.95 7.28
CA THR A 114 -7.76 5.95 7.80
C THR A 114 -6.34 6.50 7.80
N ASP A 115 -5.66 6.32 8.93
CA ASP A 115 -4.23 6.55 9.05
C ASP A 115 -3.47 5.28 8.66
N CYS A 116 -2.90 5.30 7.45
CA CYS A 116 -2.15 4.17 6.91
C CYS A 116 -0.73 4.06 7.46
N SER A 117 -0.20 5.08 8.14
CA SER A 117 1.18 5.06 8.67
C SER A 117 1.35 4.09 9.84
N ASN A 118 0.26 3.81 10.56
CA ASN A 118 0.24 2.94 11.73
C ASN A 118 -0.18 1.49 11.42
N VAL A 119 -0.39 1.16 10.15
CA VAL A 119 -0.68 -0.21 9.71
C VAL A 119 0.56 -1.08 9.89
N LYS A 120 0.38 -2.28 10.46
CA LYS A 120 1.43 -3.26 10.74
C LYS A 120 1.27 -4.49 9.90
#